data_AF-A0A6J6DUQ3-F1
#
_entry.id   AF-A0A6J6DUQ3-F1
#
_cell.length_a   1.000
_cell.length_b   1.000
_cell.length_c   1.000
_cell.angle_alpha   90.00
_cell.angle_beta   90.00
_cell.angle_gamma   90.00
#
_symmetry.space_group_name_H-M   'P 1'
#
loop_
_entity.id
_entity.type
_entity.pdbx_description
1 polymer ?
#
loop_
_entity_poly.entity_id
_entity_poly.type
_entity_poly.pdbx_seq_one_letter_code
_entity_poly.pdbx_strand_id
1 'polypeptide(L)'
;MASVHAMTEEWQREHHGKSFDEVVALGASARAVTLQLLSELTDEQLNERLPGAPWADGTIGGVLAANADHGRMHWKWAKDAGVLER
;
A
#
# COMPACT_ATOMS: atom_id res chain seq x y z
N MET A 1 -3.20 -4.21 -15.34
CA MET A 1 -3.16 -5.43 -14.51
C MET A 1 -1.83 -6.16 -14.61
N ALA A 2 -1.37 -6.56 -15.81
CA ALA A 2 -0.08 -7.28 -15.95
C ALA A 2 1.12 -6.55 -15.32
N SER A 3 1.23 -5.23 -15.49
CA SER A 3 2.29 -4.43 -14.87
C SER A 3 2.20 -4.40 -13.34
N VAL A 4 1.01 -4.24 -12.76
CA VAL A 4 0.79 -4.24 -11.31
C VAL A 4 1.13 -5.60 -10.70
N HIS A 5 0.76 -6.69 -11.37
CA HIS A 5 1.16 -8.03 -10.94
C HIS A 5 2.68 -8.21 -10.98
N ALA A 6 3.34 -7.77 -12.06
CA ALA A 6 4.80 -7.82 -12.16
C ALA A 6 5.50 -7.02 -11.04
N MET A 7 4.98 -5.83 -10.70
CA MET A 7 5.49 -5.04 -9.57
C MET A 7 5.31 -5.77 -8.23
N THR A 8 4.17 -6.44 -8.04
CA THR A 8 3.89 -7.21 -6.83
C THR A 8 4.83 -8.41 -6.72
N GLU A 9 5.07 -9.12 -7.83
CA GLU A 9 6.02 -10.24 -7.88
C GLU A 9 7.46 -9.80 -7.65
N GLU A 10 7.87 -8.66 -8.22
CA GLU A 10 9.19 -8.09 -7.99
C GLU A 10 9.41 -7.73 -6.53
N TRP A 11 8.44 -7.03 -5.92
CA TRP A 11 8.46 -6.70 -4.49
C TRP A 11 8.55 -7.96 -3.62
N GLN A 12 7.78 -8.99 -3.96
CA GLN A 12 7.84 -10.27 -3.27
C GLN A 12 9.22 -10.91 -3.39
N ARG A 13 9.82 -10.95 -4.58
CA ARG A 13 11.16 -11.53 -4.80
C ARG A 13 12.24 -10.77 -4.05
N GLU A 14 12.21 -9.44 -4.08
CA GLU A 14 13.22 -8.58 -3.44
C GLU A 14 13.23 -8.75 -1.90
N HIS A 15 12.06 -9.00 -1.31
CA HIS A 15 11.91 -9.07 0.14
C HIS A 15 11.69 -10.49 0.66
N HIS A 16 11.73 -11.48 -0.23
CA HIS A 16 11.62 -12.89 0.13
C HIS A 16 12.81 -13.33 1.01
N GLY A 17 12.52 -14.10 2.05
CA GLY A 17 13.56 -14.67 2.93
C GLY A 17 14.14 -13.71 3.97
N LYS A 18 13.67 -12.46 4.04
CA LYS A 18 13.97 -11.55 5.16
C LYS A 18 13.56 -12.17 6.49
N SER A 19 14.36 -11.94 7.53
CA SER A 19 14.04 -12.27 8.91
C SER A 19 12.82 -11.49 9.42
N PHE A 20 12.25 -11.91 10.55
CA PHE A 20 11.11 -11.23 11.15
C PHE A 20 11.40 -9.75 11.43
N ASP A 21 12.56 -9.45 12.02
CA ASP A 21 12.96 -8.07 12.36
C ASP A 21 13.11 -7.20 11.10
N GLU A 22 13.66 -7.76 10.02
CA GLU A 22 13.78 -7.07 8.74
C GLU A 22 12.42 -6.79 8.09
N VAL A 23 11.45 -7.71 8.22
CA VAL A 23 10.08 -7.48 7.74
C VAL A 23 9.36 -6.43 8.57
N VAL A 24 9.55 -6.41 9.90
CA VAL A 24 9.01 -5.36 10.78
C VAL A 24 9.60 -4.00 10.40
N ALA A 25 10.92 -3.92 10.20
CA ALA A 25 11.59 -2.69 9.76
C ALA A 25 11.11 -2.23 8.37
N LEU A 26 10.90 -3.18 7.44
CA LEU A 26 10.33 -2.88 6.12
C LEU A 26 8.93 -2.27 6.24
N GLY A 27 8.06 -2.82 7.06
CA GLY A 27 6.71 -2.28 7.30
C GLY A 27 6.75 -0.87 7.92
N ALA A 28 7.64 -0.64 8.88
CA ALA A 28 7.84 0.69 9.47
C ALA A 28 8.30 1.72 8.43
N SER A 29 9.26 1.35 7.58
CA SER A 29 9.74 2.19 6.48
C SER A 29 8.63 2.52 5.48
N ALA A 30 7.86 1.52 5.03
CA ALA A 30 6.76 1.70 4.09
C ALA A 30 5.69 2.66 4.64
N ARG A 31 5.37 2.56 5.94
CA ARG A 31 4.48 3.50 6.62
C ARG A 31 5.03 4.93 6.59
N ALA A 32 6.31 5.11 6.91
CA ALA A 32 6.94 6.44 6.95
C ALA A 32 6.93 7.10 5.56
N VAL A 33 7.32 6.36 4.51
CA VAL A 33 7.33 6.86 3.13
C VAL A 33 5.92 7.23 2.66
N THR A 34 4.91 6.42 3.00
CA THR A 34 3.51 6.72 2.65
C THR A 34 3.04 8.00 3.31
N LEU A 35 3.33 8.20 4.60
CA LEU A 35 2.93 9.40 5.32
C LEU A 35 3.66 10.65 4.80
N GLN A 36 4.95 10.52 4.46
CA GLN A 36 5.70 11.60 3.84
C GLN A 36 5.07 12.00 2.50
N LEU A 37 4.81 11.05 1.60
CA LEU A 37 4.18 11.31 0.31
C LEU A 37 2.86 12.06 0.47
N LEU A 38 2.00 11.63 1.41
CA LEU A 38 0.73 12.29 1.66
C LEU A 38 0.90 13.71 2.22
N SER A 39 1.95 13.96 2.99
CA SER A 39 2.24 15.29 3.55
C SER A 39 2.81 16.30 2.55
N GLU A 40 3.41 15.81 1.46
CA GLU A 40 4.06 16.64 0.43
C GLU A 40 3.09 17.08 -0.68
N LEU A 41 1.92 16.43 -0.79
CA LEU A 41 0.92 16.73 -1.81
C LEU A 41 -0.10 17.75 -1.31
N THR A 42 -0.46 18.71 -2.17
CA THR A 42 -1.56 19.64 -1.89
C THR A 42 -2.91 18.99 -2.21
N ASP A 43 -4.00 19.56 -1.67
CA ASP A 43 -5.36 19.13 -1.98
C ASP A 43 -5.65 19.22 -3.48
N GLU A 44 -5.15 20.24 -4.17
CA GLU A 44 -5.29 20.38 -5.62
C GLU A 44 -4.61 19.22 -6.36
N GLN A 45 -3.38 18.86 -5.97
CA GLN A 45 -2.66 17.74 -6.57
C GLN A 45 -3.35 16.40 -6.29
N LEU A 46 -3.93 16.22 -5.11
CA LEU A 46 -4.71 15.02 -4.79
C LEU A 46 -5.99 14.91 -5.62
N ASN A 47 -6.59 16.04 -6.02
CA ASN A 47 -7.77 16.09 -6.87
C ASN A 47 -7.49 15.88 -8.36
N GLU A 48 -6.23 15.98 -8.80
CA GLU A 48 -5.86 15.71 -10.19
C GLU A 48 -6.15 14.26 -10.59
N ARG A 49 -6.46 14.07 -11.87
CA ARG A 49 -6.79 12.74 -12.41
C ARG A 49 -5.63 12.12 -13.16
N LEU A 50 -5.37 10.85 -12.87
CA LEU A 50 -4.40 10.04 -13.59
C LEU A 50 -5.06 9.49 -14.87
N PRO A 51 -4.62 9.91 -16.08
CA PRO A 51 -5.25 9.46 -17.32
C PRO A 51 -5.19 7.94 -17.48
N GLY A 52 -6.34 7.32 -17.71
CA GLY A 52 -6.45 5.88 -17.90
C GLY A 52 -6.30 5.03 -16.63
N ALA A 53 -6.29 5.65 -15.44
CA ALA A 53 -6.29 4.92 -14.19
C ALA A 53 -7.60 4.13 -14.00
N PRO A 54 -7.55 2.79 -13.88
CA PRO A 54 -8.74 1.98 -13.65
C PRO A 54 -9.10 1.87 -12.15
N TRP A 55 -8.40 2.61 -11.28
CA TRP A 55 -8.47 2.45 -9.82
C TRP A 55 -9.24 3.60 -9.18
N ALA A 56 -10.03 3.28 -8.15
CA ALA A 56 -10.87 4.23 -7.42
C ALA A 56 -11.71 5.10 -8.37
N ASP A 57 -11.71 6.42 -8.18
CA ASP A 57 -12.37 7.41 -9.04
C ASP A 57 -11.41 8.06 -10.07
N GLY A 58 -10.19 7.52 -10.19
CA GLY A 58 -9.15 8.00 -11.09
C GLY A 58 -8.38 9.24 -10.59
N THR A 59 -8.72 9.78 -9.42
CA THR A 59 -7.92 10.86 -8.80
C THR A 59 -6.64 10.33 -8.18
N ILE A 60 -5.59 11.15 -8.08
CA ILE A 60 -4.34 10.79 -7.38
C ILE A 60 -4.66 10.39 -5.93
N GLY A 61 -5.48 11.18 -5.23
CA GLY A 61 -5.93 10.89 -3.87
C GLY A 61 -6.67 9.55 -3.77
N GLY A 62 -7.59 9.27 -4.68
CA GLY A 62 -8.31 7.98 -4.74
C GLY A 62 -7.38 6.79 -4.97
N VAL A 63 -6.39 6.92 -5.86
CA VAL A 63 -5.38 5.88 -6.11
C VAL A 63 -4.55 5.62 -4.86
N LEU A 64 -4.08 6.68 -4.16
CA LEU A 64 -3.31 6.55 -2.93
C LEU A 64 -4.15 5.96 -1.78
N ALA A 65 -5.45 6.32 -1.70
CA ALA A 65 -6.37 5.80 -0.70
C ALA A 65 -6.61 4.28 -0.82
N ALA A 66 -6.42 3.70 -2.02
CA ALA A 66 -6.53 2.25 -2.22
C ALA A 66 -5.56 1.46 -1.34
N ASN A 67 -4.39 2.02 -1.00
CA ASN A 67 -3.45 1.42 -0.06
C ASN A 67 -4.08 1.20 1.33
N ALA A 68 -4.80 2.20 1.83
CA ALA A 68 -5.48 2.11 3.13
C ALA A 68 -6.61 1.07 3.10
N ASP A 69 -7.33 0.94 1.98
CA ASP A 69 -8.38 -0.05 1.83
C ASP A 69 -7.82 -1.49 1.79
N HIS A 70 -6.75 -1.72 1.03
CA HIS A 70 -6.03 -3.00 1.05
C HIS A 70 -5.49 -3.33 2.45
N GLY A 71 -4.98 -2.34 3.18
CA GLY A 71 -4.56 -2.50 4.57
C GLY A 71 -5.68 -3.01 5.48
N ARG A 72 -6.90 -2.49 5.34
CA ARG A 72 -8.08 -2.97 6.09
C ARG A 72 -8.44 -4.41 5.72
N MET A 73 -8.32 -4.77 4.45
CA MET A 73 -8.53 -6.15 4.00
C MET A 73 -7.53 -7.11 4.66
N HIS A 74 -6.24 -6.78 4.67
CA HIS A 74 -5.22 -7.61 5.35
C HIS A 74 -5.45 -7.69 6.86
N TRP A 75 -5.83 -6.58 7.48
CA TRP A 75 -6.20 -6.55 8.90
C TRP A 75 -7.37 -7.48 9.20
N LYS A 76 -8.41 -7.48 8.36
CA LYS A 76 -9.52 -8.42 8.49
C LYS A 76 -9.03 -9.87 8.41
N TRP A 77 -8.15 -10.22 7.46
CA TRP A 77 -7.61 -11.57 7.37
C TRP A 77 -6.83 -11.98 8.63
N ALA A 78 -6.04 -11.07 9.20
CA ALA A 78 -5.31 -11.31 10.44
C ALA A 78 -6.27 -11.50 11.64
N LYS A 79 -7.37 -10.73 11.69
CA LYS A 79 -8.45 -10.96 12.67
C LYS A 79 -9.10 -12.32 12.49
N ASP A 80 -9.52 -12.65 11.27
CA ASP A 80 -10.20 -13.91 10.97
C ASP A 80 -9.30 -15.13 11.26
N ALA A 81 -7.97 -14.97 11.18
CA ALA A 81 -6.98 -15.97 11.55
C ALA A 81 -6.68 -16.04 13.07
N GLY A 82 -7.26 -15.15 13.89
CA GLY A 82 -7.08 -15.13 15.34
C GLY A 82 -5.69 -14.72 15.83
N VAL A 83 -4.87 -14.08 14.98
CA VAL A 83 -3.49 -13.70 15.35
C VAL A 83 -3.39 -12.33 16.02
N LEU A 84 -4.48 -11.56 16.07
CA LEU A 84 -4.55 -10.23 16.67
C LEU A 84 -5.22 -10.19 18.06
N GLU A 85 -5.73 -11.32 18.54
CA GLU A 85 -6.49 -11.43 19.80
C GLU A 85 -5.67 -12.11 20.92
N ARG A 86 -4.35 -12.20 20.74
CA ARG A 86 -3.41 -12.81 21.70
C ARG A 86 -2.96 -11.83 22.77
#